data_AF-A0A3D4XR80-F1
#
_entry.id   AF-A0A3D4XR80-F1
#
_cell.length_a   1.000
_cell.length_b   1.000
_cell.length_c   1.000
_cell.angle_alpha   90.00
_cell.angle_beta   90.00
_cell.angle_gamma   90.00
#
_symmetry.space_group_name_H-M   'P 1'
#
loop_
_entity.id
_entity.type
_entity.pdbx_description
1 polymer ?
#
loop_
_entity_poly.entity_id
_entity_poly.type
_entity_poly.pdbx_seq_one_letter_code
_entity_poly.pdbx_strand_id
1 'polypeptide(L)'
;MSQEKEKEEKIKQFTPLSVSFRVLLGLYLIIPLCLLLYGLDTLFWQGWLHDNLPTRPTHFLLFQVLFGTPHILASAILLASNQAYLQYYKNHLLWVTLAIMVVFGVGSLFIPYRVFYLAVATWTVFHVLKQQHGVARGVCHLPNWAHRTLLGLSVAAGVLIYIGIFLHTSLSAQILAQIQQAAGILTVLLLLCALSVQRYVTNWLGKGFLWMNVFLVVSSFYLYVQSYYFFAILMPRLVHDATAYIFYVTHDYNKHATAPQNALYRVAARYRLSLFCVLPLLSFSLAFFLQAYGDAAVSWLTVQLFGVEIRKAVTLGILGYLALIHYYTEAITWKIGSPYRQFIAFSK
;
A
#
# COMPACT_ATOMS: atom_id res chain seq x y z
N MET A 1 11.40 -15.58 47.19
CA MET A 1 10.41 -14.51 47.45
C MET A 1 10.75 -13.15 46.85
N SER A 2 12.02 -12.69 46.84
CA SER A 2 12.37 -11.38 46.25
C SER A 2 12.43 -11.38 44.71
N GLN A 3 12.91 -12.46 44.07
CA GLN A 3 12.99 -12.55 42.60
C GLN A 3 11.65 -12.79 41.89
N GLU A 4 10.68 -13.44 42.54
CA GLU A 4 9.32 -13.63 41.98
C GLU A 4 8.51 -12.33 42.00
N LYS A 5 8.60 -11.53 43.06
CA LYS A 5 7.97 -10.20 43.13
C LYS A 5 8.58 -9.23 42.11
N GLU A 6 9.89 -9.28 41.89
CA GLU A 6 10.57 -8.44 40.88
C GLU A 6 10.19 -8.86 39.44
N LYS A 7 9.93 -10.16 39.22
CA LYS A 7 9.43 -10.68 37.95
C LYS A 7 7.95 -10.33 37.73
N GLU A 8 7.11 -10.39 38.78
CA GLU A 8 5.71 -9.95 38.74
C GLU A 8 5.56 -8.43 38.55
N GLU A 9 6.43 -7.60 39.13
CA GLU A 9 6.45 -6.15 38.92
C GLU A 9 6.91 -5.78 37.50
N LYS A 10 7.90 -6.48 36.93
CA LYS A 10 8.29 -6.29 35.53
C LYS A 10 7.21 -6.73 34.53
N ILE A 11 6.42 -7.76 34.85
CA ILE A 11 5.30 -8.22 34.02
C ILE A 11 4.13 -7.20 34.06
N LYS A 12 4.00 -6.40 35.12
CA LYS A 12 2.94 -5.39 35.28
C LYS A 12 3.14 -4.08 34.50
N GLN A 13 4.25 -3.87 33.80
CA GLN A 13 4.53 -2.60 33.09
C GLN A 13 4.56 -2.67 31.57
N PHE A 14 4.25 -3.81 30.94
CA PHE A 14 4.15 -3.83 29.48
C PHE A 14 2.83 -3.22 29.03
N THR A 15 2.86 -1.94 28.68
CA THR A 15 1.74 -1.27 28.00
C THR A 15 1.88 -1.52 26.50
N PRO A 16 0.97 -2.30 25.87
CA PRO A 16 1.04 -2.55 24.44
C PRO A 16 0.86 -1.23 23.68
N LEU A 17 1.62 -1.08 22.60
CA LEU A 17 1.52 0.03 21.68
C LEU A 17 0.17 -0.04 20.95
N SER A 18 -0.50 1.10 20.82
CA SER A 18 -1.75 1.22 20.06
C SER A 18 -1.55 2.07 18.82
N VAL A 19 -2.25 1.74 17.74
CA VAL A 19 -2.32 2.58 16.54
C VAL A 19 -3.25 3.78 16.82
N SER A 20 -2.70 4.99 16.78
CA SER A 20 -3.49 6.21 16.99
C SER A 20 -4.14 6.68 15.69
N PHE A 21 -5.46 6.91 15.74
CA PHE A 21 -6.19 7.48 14.61
C PHE A 21 -5.75 8.91 14.26
N ARG A 22 -5.21 9.70 15.21
CA ARG A 22 -4.64 11.02 14.90
C ARG A 22 -3.38 10.92 14.06
N VAL A 23 -2.51 9.95 14.38
CA VAL A 23 -1.30 9.69 13.59
C VAL A 23 -1.68 9.27 12.18
N LEU A 24 -2.64 8.35 12.05
CA LEU A 24 -3.16 7.92 10.74
C LEU A 24 -3.79 9.07 9.95
N LEU A 25 -4.56 9.95 10.60
CA LEU A 25 -5.12 11.13 9.95
C LEU A 25 -4.02 12.13 9.55
N GLY A 26 -2.97 12.26 10.36
CA GLY A 26 -1.81 13.11 10.08
C GLY A 26 -1.06 12.73 8.81
N LEU A 27 -1.10 11.45 8.39
CA LEU A 27 -0.53 11.02 7.11
C LEU A 27 -1.16 11.74 5.91
N TYR A 28 -2.42 12.17 6.02
CA TYR A 28 -3.12 12.89 4.96
C TYR A 28 -2.65 14.34 4.78
N LEU A 29 -1.77 14.86 5.65
CA LEU A 29 -1.08 16.15 5.43
C LEU A 29 -0.23 16.15 4.15
N ILE A 30 0.06 14.98 3.58
CA ILE A 30 0.66 14.88 2.25
C ILE A 30 -0.20 15.54 1.16
N ILE A 31 -1.52 15.58 1.31
CA ILE A 31 -2.44 16.19 0.33
C ILE A 31 -2.18 17.70 0.21
N PRO A 32 -2.37 18.51 1.28
CA PRO A 32 -2.10 19.93 1.20
C PRO A 32 -0.63 20.22 0.89
N LEU A 33 0.32 19.38 1.32
CA LEU A 33 1.73 19.55 0.97
C LEU A 33 1.97 19.41 -0.54
N CYS A 34 1.43 18.37 -1.19
CA CYS A 34 1.55 18.21 -2.64
C CYS A 34 0.87 19.35 -3.42
N LEU A 35 -0.31 19.80 -2.97
CA LEU A 35 -1.01 20.94 -3.59
C LEU A 35 -0.25 22.26 -3.40
N LEU A 36 0.37 22.47 -2.23
CA LEU A 36 1.24 23.62 -1.98
C LEU A 36 2.48 23.58 -2.89
N LEU A 37 3.15 22.44 -3.02
CA LEU A 37 4.30 22.28 -3.91
C LEU A 37 3.94 22.54 -5.37
N TYR A 38 2.78 22.05 -5.83
CA TYR A 38 2.24 22.41 -7.14
C TYR A 38 2.01 23.93 -7.29
N GLY A 39 1.41 24.57 -6.28
CA GLY A 39 1.20 26.02 -6.29
C GLY A 39 2.51 26.81 -6.32
N LEU A 40 3.51 26.35 -5.56
CA LEU A 40 4.84 26.96 -5.57
C LEU A 40 5.53 26.78 -6.93
N ASP A 41 5.38 25.61 -7.53
CA ASP A 41 5.99 25.32 -8.82
C ASP A 41 5.44 26.18 -9.95
N THR A 42 4.12 26.36 -9.96
CA THR A 42 3.43 27.15 -10.97
C THR A 42 3.61 28.66 -10.78
N LEU A 43 3.66 29.14 -9.54
CA LEU A 43 3.74 30.58 -9.25
C LEU A 43 5.18 31.12 -9.13
N PHE A 44 6.13 30.31 -8.65
CA PHE A 44 7.48 30.79 -8.32
C PHE A 44 8.59 30.04 -9.05
N TRP A 45 8.48 28.71 -9.21
CA TRP A 45 9.56 27.90 -9.80
C TRP A 45 9.42 27.65 -11.30
N GLN A 46 8.43 28.27 -11.95
CA GLN A 46 8.25 28.24 -13.41
C GLN A 46 8.18 26.81 -13.98
N GLY A 47 7.56 25.88 -13.25
CA GLY A 47 7.40 24.49 -13.69
C GLY A 47 8.62 23.57 -13.45
N TRP A 48 9.60 24.00 -12.65
CA TRP A 48 10.80 23.21 -12.38
C TRP A 48 10.49 21.80 -11.85
N LEU A 49 9.55 21.65 -10.91
CA LEU A 49 9.14 20.34 -10.40
C LEU A 49 8.44 19.53 -11.49
N HIS A 50 7.53 20.12 -12.26
CA HIS A 50 6.87 19.43 -13.37
C HIS A 50 7.90 18.80 -14.33
N ASP A 51 8.96 19.53 -14.66
CA ASP A 51 9.94 19.10 -15.65
C ASP A 51 10.99 18.13 -15.08
N ASN A 52 11.26 18.18 -13.78
CA ASN A 52 12.26 17.32 -13.12
C ASN A 52 11.66 16.08 -12.43
N LEU A 53 10.35 16.05 -12.17
CA LEU A 53 9.70 14.90 -11.55
C LEU A 53 9.33 13.81 -12.58
N PRO A 54 9.23 12.54 -12.13
CA PRO A 54 8.78 11.44 -12.97
C PRO A 54 7.41 11.66 -13.63
N THR A 55 7.41 11.79 -14.97
CA THR A 55 6.18 11.82 -15.79
C THR A 55 5.91 10.50 -16.52
N ARG A 56 6.88 9.58 -16.54
CA ARG A 56 6.80 8.31 -17.28
C ARG A 56 6.79 7.09 -16.36
N PRO A 57 6.05 6.01 -16.70
CA PRO A 57 6.01 4.74 -15.98
C PRO A 57 7.38 4.18 -15.56
N THR A 58 8.39 4.30 -16.42
CA THR A 58 9.76 3.82 -16.15
C THR A 58 10.45 4.58 -15.02
N HIS A 59 10.16 5.88 -14.88
CA HIS A 59 10.72 6.70 -13.80
C HIS A 59 10.01 6.45 -12.46
N PHE A 60 8.83 5.81 -12.48
CA PHE A 60 8.18 5.31 -11.27
C PHE A 60 8.89 4.07 -10.69
N LEU A 61 9.99 3.56 -11.26
CA LEU A 61 10.78 2.52 -10.62
C LEU A 61 11.42 3.02 -9.32
N LEU A 62 11.98 4.23 -9.32
CA LEU A 62 12.44 4.88 -8.08
C LEU A 62 11.28 5.03 -7.09
N PHE A 63 10.10 5.39 -7.61
CA PHE A 63 8.90 5.45 -6.80
C PHE A 63 8.56 4.09 -6.19
N GLN A 64 8.65 2.98 -6.94
CA GLN A 64 8.42 1.61 -6.44
C GLN A 64 9.45 1.18 -5.38
N VAL A 65 10.70 1.62 -5.49
CA VAL A 65 11.75 1.40 -4.48
C VAL A 65 11.42 2.13 -3.19
N LEU A 66 10.92 3.37 -3.27
CA LEU A 66 10.60 4.19 -2.09
C LEU A 66 9.24 3.85 -1.48
N PHE A 67 8.25 3.57 -2.33
CA PHE A 67 6.84 3.37 -2.03
C PHE A 67 6.28 2.23 -2.89
N GLY A 68 5.72 1.19 -2.30
CA GLY A 68 5.23 0.01 -3.01
C GLY A 68 5.97 -1.24 -2.58
N THR A 69 7.10 -1.50 -3.20
CA THR A 69 7.82 -2.77 -2.98
C THR A 69 8.27 -2.97 -1.54
N PRO A 70 8.78 -1.96 -0.81
CA PRO A 70 9.14 -2.15 0.59
C PRO A 70 7.97 -2.63 1.45
N HIS A 71 6.76 -2.06 1.32
CA HIS A 71 5.63 -2.49 2.15
C HIS A 71 5.15 -3.90 1.78
N ILE A 72 5.15 -4.23 0.49
CA ILE A 72 4.82 -5.57 -0.01
C ILE A 72 5.77 -6.60 0.62
N LEU A 73 7.08 -6.32 0.58
CA LEU A 73 8.10 -7.17 1.18
C LEU A 73 7.98 -7.22 2.69
N ALA A 74 7.66 -6.12 3.37
CA ALA A 74 7.44 -6.10 4.80
C ALA A 74 6.32 -7.08 5.20
N SER A 75 5.21 -7.09 4.45
CA SER A 75 4.12 -8.04 4.69
C SER A 75 4.54 -9.49 4.49
N ALA A 76 5.34 -9.77 3.45
CA ALA A 76 5.85 -11.09 3.13
C ALA A 76 6.85 -11.57 4.19
N ILE A 77 7.75 -10.71 4.65
CA ILE A 77 8.69 -10.98 5.74
C ILE A 77 7.92 -11.28 7.03
N LEU A 78 6.93 -10.46 7.38
CA LEU A 78 6.15 -10.65 8.59
C LEU A 78 5.38 -11.98 8.58
N LEU A 79 4.82 -12.36 7.42
CA LEU A 79 4.19 -13.66 7.23
C LEU A 79 5.21 -14.81 7.32
N ALA A 80 6.28 -14.74 6.54
CA ALA A 80 7.23 -15.83 6.36
C ALA A 80 8.16 -16.05 7.57
N SER A 81 8.50 -15.00 8.30
CA SER A 81 9.32 -15.10 9.52
C SER A 81 8.59 -15.73 10.70
N ASN A 82 7.28 -15.92 10.61
CA ASN A 82 6.44 -16.45 11.67
C ASN A 82 5.79 -17.78 11.25
N GLN A 83 6.37 -18.90 11.70
CA GLN A 83 5.91 -20.25 11.35
C GLN A 83 4.43 -20.49 11.68
N ALA A 84 3.93 -19.98 12.80
CA ALA A 84 2.52 -20.09 13.18
C ALA A 84 1.58 -19.41 12.16
N TYR A 85 1.99 -18.30 11.55
CA TYR A 85 1.20 -17.62 10.52
C TYR A 85 1.21 -18.39 9.21
N LEU A 86 2.37 -18.88 8.79
CA LEU A 86 2.46 -19.76 7.61
C LEU A 86 1.57 -20.99 7.76
N GLN A 87 1.59 -21.64 8.93
CA GLN A 87 0.76 -22.81 9.18
C GLN A 87 -0.74 -22.49 9.16
N TYR A 88 -1.13 -21.36 9.76
CA TYR A 88 -2.52 -20.91 9.77
C TYR A 88 -3.03 -20.57 8.36
N TYR A 89 -2.21 -19.89 7.56
CA TYR A 89 -2.58 -19.43 6.21
C TYR A 89 -2.19 -20.37 5.07
N LYS A 90 -1.58 -21.53 5.33
CA LYS A 90 -1.01 -22.41 4.29
C LYS A 90 -1.95 -22.72 3.13
N ASN A 91 -3.22 -23.04 3.42
CA ASN A 91 -4.20 -23.40 2.39
C ASN A 91 -4.56 -22.17 1.55
N HIS A 92 -4.73 -21.02 2.19
CA HIS A 92 -4.97 -19.75 1.50
C HIS A 92 -3.80 -19.38 0.58
N LEU A 93 -2.56 -19.53 1.06
CA LEU A 93 -1.34 -19.27 0.30
C LEU A 93 -1.17 -20.24 -0.88
N LEU A 94 -1.48 -21.52 -0.68
CA LEU A 94 -1.43 -22.52 -1.75
C LEU A 94 -2.43 -22.19 -2.86
N TRP A 95 -3.70 -21.94 -2.50
CA TRP A 95 -4.73 -21.65 -3.49
C TRP A 95 -4.50 -20.34 -4.24
N VAL A 96 -4.07 -19.27 -3.55
CA VAL A 96 -3.75 -18.01 -4.23
C VAL A 96 -2.51 -18.14 -5.11
N THR A 97 -1.50 -18.92 -4.69
CA THR A 97 -0.31 -19.18 -5.52
C THR A 97 -0.69 -19.93 -6.79
N LEU A 98 -1.48 -20.99 -6.68
CA LEU A 98 -2.00 -21.73 -7.83
C LEU A 98 -2.82 -20.82 -8.75
N ALA A 99 -3.70 -19.99 -8.19
CA ALA A 99 -4.48 -19.04 -8.98
C ALA A 99 -3.59 -18.03 -9.71
N ILE A 100 -2.57 -17.47 -9.05
CA ILE A 100 -1.61 -16.55 -9.68
C ILE A 100 -0.83 -17.29 -10.79
N MET A 101 -0.36 -18.50 -10.55
CA MET A 101 0.35 -19.29 -11.57
C MET A 101 -0.52 -19.59 -12.79
N VAL A 102 -1.78 -19.96 -12.60
CA VAL A 102 -2.69 -20.22 -13.72
C VAL A 102 -3.00 -18.93 -14.46
N VAL A 103 -3.40 -17.87 -13.75
CA VAL A 103 -3.78 -16.60 -14.37
C VAL A 103 -2.59 -15.95 -15.07
N PHE A 104 -1.42 -15.83 -14.43
CA PHE A 104 -0.27 -15.13 -15.02
C PHE A 104 0.64 -16.05 -15.83
N GLY A 105 0.78 -17.32 -15.48
CA GLY A 105 1.59 -18.26 -16.24
C GLY A 105 0.87 -18.73 -17.50
N VAL A 106 -0.33 -19.31 -17.35
CA VAL A 106 -1.10 -19.82 -18.51
C VAL A 106 -1.88 -18.69 -19.18
N GLY A 107 -2.56 -17.84 -18.40
CA GLY A 107 -3.39 -16.78 -18.97
C GLY A 107 -2.60 -15.75 -19.78
N SER A 108 -1.33 -15.49 -19.46
CA SER A 108 -0.45 -14.59 -20.25
C SER A 108 -0.22 -15.05 -21.69
N LEU A 109 -0.45 -16.34 -21.97
CA LEU A 109 -0.36 -16.88 -23.34
C LEU A 109 -1.60 -16.55 -24.18
N PHE A 110 -2.73 -16.23 -23.56
CA PHE A 110 -4.03 -16.10 -24.24
C PHE A 110 -4.70 -14.73 -24.07
N ILE A 111 -4.44 -14.02 -22.96
CA ILE A 111 -5.09 -12.75 -22.66
C ILE A 111 -4.16 -11.60 -23.09
N PRO A 112 -4.67 -10.60 -23.85
CA PRO A 112 -3.85 -9.47 -24.28
C PRO A 112 -3.24 -8.68 -23.11
N TYR A 113 -2.00 -8.23 -23.28
CA TYR A 113 -1.27 -7.46 -22.26
C TYR A 113 -2.07 -6.29 -21.68
N ARG A 114 -2.80 -5.53 -22.51
CA ARG A 114 -3.62 -4.39 -22.05
C ARG A 114 -4.75 -4.82 -21.11
N VAL A 115 -5.35 -5.98 -21.36
CA VAL A 115 -6.42 -6.54 -20.51
C VAL A 115 -5.84 -6.99 -19.18
N PHE A 116 -4.68 -7.67 -19.20
CA PHE A 116 -3.94 -7.99 -17.98
C PHE A 116 -3.58 -6.76 -17.16
N TYR A 117 -3.01 -5.76 -17.82
CA TYR A 117 -2.61 -4.52 -17.20
C TYR A 117 -3.80 -3.84 -16.53
N LEU A 118 -4.94 -3.74 -17.24
CA LEU A 118 -6.17 -3.18 -16.70
C LEU A 118 -6.66 -3.94 -15.46
N ALA A 119 -6.64 -5.27 -15.48
CA ALA A 119 -7.05 -6.09 -14.34
C ALA A 119 -6.13 -5.87 -13.12
N VAL A 120 -4.80 -5.88 -13.32
CA VAL A 120 -3.82 -5.66 -12.26
C VAL A 120 -3.88 -4.24 -11.71
N ALA A 121 -4.01 -3.24 -12.58
CA ALA A 121 -4.16 -1.84 -12.19
C ALA A 121 -5.44 -1.63 -11.38
N THR A 122 -6.55 -2.22 -11.82
CA THR A 122 -7.84 -2.17 -11.10
C THR A 122 -7.71 -2.78 -9.71
N TRP A 123 -7.10 -3.97 -9.62
CA TRP A 123 -6.90 -4.64 -8.35
C TRP A 123 -5.97 -3.85 -7.41
N THR A 124 -4.92 -3.25 -7.95
CA THR A 124 -3.98 -2.40 -7.21
C THR A 124 -4.69 -1.16 -6.62
N VAL A 125 -5.44 -0.42 -7.43
CA VAL A 125 -6.20 0.75 -6.98
C VAL A 125 -7.27 0.35 -5.97
N PHE A 126 -7.99 -0.74 -6.25
CA PHE A 126 -8.99 -1.29 -5.34
C PHE A 126 -8.38 -1.61 -3.98
N HIS A 127 -7.24 -2.30 -3.94
CA HIS A 127 -6.53 -2.65 -2.71
C HIS A 127 -6.15 -1.41 -1.89
N VAL A 128 -5.48 -0.43 -2.52
CA VAL A 128 -5.04 0.82 -1.88
C VAL A 128 -6.22 1.57 -1.26
N LEU A 129 -7.28 1.81 -2.04
CA LEU A 129 -8.43 2.59 -1.58
C LEU A 129 -9.30 1.81 -0.59
N LYS A 130 -9.46 0.50 -0.77
CA LYS A 130 -10.19 -0.34 0.18
C LYS A 130 -9.55 -0.31 1.56
N GLN A 131 -8.22 -0.29 1.67
CA GLN A 131 -7.56 -0.17 2.97
C GLN A 131 -7.91 1.17 3.63
N GLN A 132 -7.79 2.28 2.89
CA GLN A 132 -8.04 3.62 3.44
C GLN A 132 -9.50 3.80 3.88
N HIS A 133 -10.45 3.37 3.04
CA HIS A 133 -11.88 3.35 3.40
C HIS A 133 -12.18 2.37 4.53
N GLY A 134 -11.44 1.25 4.63
CA GLY A 134 -11.55 0.28 5.72
C GLY A 134 -11.13 0.85 7.08
N VAL A 135 -10.03 1.61 7.12
CA VAL A 135 -9.61 2.36 8.31
C VAL A 135 -10.64 3.43 8.66
N ALA A 136 -11.09 4.22 7.67
CA ALA A 136 -12.10 5.25 7.86
C ALA A 136 -13.41 4.67 8.42
N ARG A 137 -13.83 3.48 7.95
CA ARG A 137 -15.03 2.79 8.43
C ARG A 137 -15.02 2.57 9.94
N GLY A 138 -13.86 2.27 10.53
CA GLY A 138 -13.70 2.09 11.98
C GLY A 138 -13.95 3.36 12.81
N VAL A 139 -13.93 4.54 12.19
CA VAL A 139 -14.11 5.84 12.85
C VAL A 139 -15.41 6.54 12.44
N CYS A 140 -15.74 6.51 11.15
CA CYS A 140 -16.88 7.20 10.57
C CYS A 140 -18.23 6.52 10.89
N HIS A 141 -18.24 5.20 11.12
CA HIS A 141 -19.45 4.40 11.39
C HIS A 141 -20.58 4.60 10.36
N LEU A 142 -20.22 4.80 9.09
CA LEU A 142 -21.19 5.01 8.02
C LEU A 142 -22.10 3.78 7.81
N PRO A 143 -23.36 3.99 7.38
CA PRO A 143 -24.21 2.92 6.87
C PRO A 143 -23.50 2.11 5.77
N ASN A 144 -23.79 0.81 5.69
CA ASN A 144 -23.14 -0.11 4.74
C ASN A 144 -23.23 0.37 3.28
N TRP A 145 -24.39 0.90 2.86
CA TRP A 145 -24.59 1.41 1.51
C TRP A 145 -23.69 2.62 1.25
N ALA A 146 -23.63 3.58 2.18
CA ALA A 146 -22.86 4.81 2.04
C ALA A 146 -21.37 4.52 1.91
N HIS A 147 -20.84 3.64 2.76
CA HIS A 147 -19.45 3.17 2.67
C HIS A 147 -19.17 2.50 1.32
N ARG A 148 -20.04 1.58 0.86
CA ARG A 148 -19.84 0.88 -0.42
C ARG A 148 -19.89 1.83 -1.62
N THR A 149 -20.80 2.80 -1.61
CA THR A 149 -20.93 3.80 -2.67
C THR A 149 -19.69 4.70 -2.72
N LEU A 150 -19.24 5.23 -1.58
CA LEU A 150 -18.00 6.04 -1.52
C LEU A 150 -16.78 5.26 -2.00
N LEU A 151 -16.62 4.01 -1.55
CA LEU A 151 -15.53 3.15 -1.99
C LEU A 151 -15.62 2.87 -3.50
N GLY A 152 -16.81 2.51 -4.00
CA GLY A 152 -17.04 2.22 -5.41
C GLY A 152 -16.71 3.41 -6.32
N LEU A 153 -17.20 4.61 -5.97
CA LEU A 153 -16.90 5.85 -6.69
C LEU A 153 -15.40 6.19 -6.62
N SER A 154 -14.78 6.06 -5.45
CA SER A 154 -13.35 6.30 -5.27
C SER A 154 -12.50 5.36 -6.13
N VAL A 155 -12.85 4.06 -6.15
CA VAL A 155 -12.14 3.05 -6.94
C VAL A 155 -12.34 3.28 -8.42
N ALA A 156 -13.58 3.53 -8.87
CA ALA A 156 -13.85 3.79 -10.29
C ALA A 156 -13.10 5.02 -10.79
N ALA A 157 -13.13 6.14 -10.05
CA ALA A 157 -12.37 7.34 -10.38
C ALA A 157 -10.85 7.06 -10.35
N GLY A 158 -10.36 6.45 -9.28
CA GLY A 158 -8.94 6.12 -9.10
C GLY A 158 -8.40 5.22 -10.22
N VAL A 159 -9.18 4.26 -10.71
CA VAL A 159 -8.80 3.37 -11.80
C VAL A 159 -8.65 4.15 -13.10
N LEU A 160 -9.61 5.03 -13.42
CA LEU A 160 -9.52 5.87 -14.61
C LEU A 160 -8.34 6.84 -14.54
N ILE A 161 -8.09 7.46 -13.38
CA ILE A 161 -6.92 8.33 -13.16
C ILE A 161 -5.62 7.52 -13.36
N TYR A 162 -5.53 6.34 -12.76
CA TYR A 162 -4.35 5.48 -12.86
C TYR A 162 -4.08 5.03 -14.30
N ILE A 163 -5.11 4.59 -15.01
CA ILE A 163 -5.00 4.22 -16.44
C ILE A 163 -4.60 5.44 -17.27
N GLY A 164 -5.24 6.59 -17.03
CA GLY A 164 -4.93 7.85 -17.70
C GLY A 164 -3.45 8.20 -17.56
N ILE A 165 -2.90 8.13 -16.34
CA ILE A 165 -1.47 8.39 -16.10
C ILE A 165 -0.57 7.37 -16.77
N PHE A 166 -0.77 6.07 -16.53
CA PHE A 166 0.22 5.07 -16.94
C PHE A 166 0.12 4.68 -18.42
N LEU A 167 -1.03 4.88 -19.07
CA LEU A 167 -1.23 4.60 -20.49
C LEU A 167 -1.31 5.87 -21.35
N HIS A 168 -1.02 7.07 -20.83
CA HIS A 168 -1.14 8.34 -21.59
C HIS A 168 -0.39 8.35 -22.93
N THR A 169 0.74 7.64 -23.02
CA THR A 169 1.55 7.53 -24.25
C THR A 169 1.07 6.45 -25.22
N SER A 170 0.22 5.54 -24.76
CA SER A 170 -0.22 4.36 -25.51
C SER A 170 -1.66 4.47 -26.02
N LEU A 171 -2.42 5.46 -25.53
CA LEU A 171 -3.80 5.72 -25.90
C LEU A 171 -3.89 6.94 -26.82
N SER A 172 -4.92 6.98 -27.67
CA SER A 172 -5.18 8.17 -28.49
C SER A 172 -5.62 9.34 -27.62
N ALA A 173 -5.38 10.57 -28.08
CA ALA A 173 -5.79 11.79 -27.39
C ALA A 173 -7.30 11.82 -27.10
N GLN A 174 -8.12 11.29 -28.02
CA GLN A 174 -9.57 11.20 -27.84
C GLN A 174 -9.95 10.26 -26.68
N ILE A 175 -9.33 9.08 -26.58
CA ILE A 175 -9.59 8.14 -25.49
C ILE A 175 -9.12 8.74 -24.17
N LEU A 176 -7.97 9.41 -24.14
CA LEU A 176 -7.46 10.06 -22.94
C LEU A 176 -8.41 11.15 -22.42
N ALA A 177 -8.95 11.97 -23.34
CA ALA A 177 -9.95 12.99 -23.00
C ALA A 177 -11.24 12.36 -22.42
N GLN A 178 -11.71 11.25 -22.99
CA GLN A 178 -12.87 10.52 -22.46
C GLN A 178 -12.61 9.95 -21.06
N ILE A 179 -11.42 9.37 -20.83
CA ILE A 179 -11.00 8.88 -19.51
C ILE A 179 -10.98 10.02 -18.50
N GLN A 180 -10.42 11.17 -18.87
CA GLN A 180 -10.36 12.35 -18.01
C GLN A 180 -11.77 12.90 -17.68
N GLN A 181 -12.66 12.98 -18.67
CA GLN A 181 -14.05 13.41 -18.45
C GLN A 181 -14.80 12.45 -17.53
N ALA A 182 -14.70 11.15 -17.77
CA ALA A 182 -15.34 10.13 -16.93
C ALA A 182 -14.78 10.14 -15.49
N ALA A 183 -13.47 10.28 -15.32
CA ALA A 183 -12.84 10.44 -14.00
C ALA A 183 -13.34 11.71 -13.29
N GLY A 184 -13.49 12.82 -14.03
CA GLY A 184 -14.03 14.07 -13.50
C GLY A 184 -15.47 13.94 -13.01
N ILE A 185 -16.34 13.32 -13.81
CA ILE A 185 -17.74 13.05 -13.43
C ILE A 185 -17.79 12.21 -12.15
N LEU A 186 -17.03 11.11 -12.08
CA LEU A 186 -16.98 10.24 -10.90
C LEU A 186 -16.44 10.97 -9.67
N THR A 187 -15.48 11.87 -9.84
CA THR A 187 -14.93 12.70 -8.77
C THR A 187 -15.96 13.71 -8.23
N VAL A 188 -16.75 14.32 -9.11
CA VAL A 188 -17.87 15.20 -8.72
C VAL A 188 -18.95 14.39 -7.99
N LEU A 189 -19.33 13.23 -8.51
CA LEU A 189 -20.28 12.33 -7.84
C LEU A 189 -19.78 11.88 -6.47
N LEU A 190 -18.48 11.62 -6.32
CA LEU A 190 -17.86 11.30 -5.05
C LEU A 190 -17.99 12.45 -4.05
N LEU A 191 -17.72 13.69 -4.47
CA LEU A 191 -17.89 14.89 -3.64
C LEU A 191 -19.36 15.08 -3.19
N LEU A 192 -20.31 14.97 -4.12
CA LEU A 192 -21.74 15.09 -3.81
C LEU A 192 -22.21 13.97 -2.87
N CYS A 193 -21.74 12.75 -3.09
CA CYS A 193 -22.02 11.62 -2.21
C CYS A 193 -21.46 11.87 -0.81
N ALA A 194 -20.20 12.33 -0.70
CA ALA A 194 -19.56 12.68 0.57
C ALA A 194 -20.34 13.77 1.33
N LEU A 195 -20.76 14.83 0.64
CA LEU A 195 -21.59 15.90 1.20
C LEU A 195 -22.91 15.38 1.75
N SER A 196 -23.55 14.44 1.04
CA SER A 196 -24.82 13.85 1.46
C SER A 196 -24.65 12.92 2.67
N VAL A 197 -23.61 12.09 2.69
CA VAL A 197 -23.40 11.09 3.74
C VAL A 197 -22.67 11.61 4.97
N GLN A 198 -22.04 12.79 4.92
CA GLN A 198 -21.36 13.37 6.08
C GLN A 198 -22.30 13.55 7.29
N ARG A 199 -23.60 13.71 7.05
CA ARG A 199 -24.64 13.83 8.09
C ARG A 199 -24.70 12.62 9.02
N TYR A 200 -24.25 11.45 8.55
CA TYR A 200 -24.19 10.22 9.36
C TYR A 200 -22.96 10.18 10.28
N VAL A 201 -21.99 11.08 10.10
CA VAL A 201 -20.75 11.09 10.86
C VAL A 201 -20.84 12.09 12.00
N THR A 202 -20.87 11.59 13.23
CA THR A 202 -21.14 12.39 14.43
C THR A 202 -19.90 13.07 15.01
N ASN A 203 -18.71 12.49 14.82
CA ASN A 203 -17.47 12.96 15.45
C ASN A 203 -16.52 13.62 14.43
N TRP A 204 -15.73 14.60 14.90
CA TRP A 204 -14.81 15.39 14.07
C TRP A 204 -13.73 14.52 13.40
N LEU A 205 -13.23 13.51 14.11
CA LEU A 205 -12.18 12.63 13.62
C LEU A 205 -12.68 11.81 12.43
N GLY A 206 -13.90 11.27 12.53
CA GLY A 206 -14.60 10.58 11.45
C GLY A 206 -14.90 11.50 10.28
N LYS A 207 -15.29 12.75 10.51
CA LYS A 207 -15.46 13.74 9.42
C LYS A 207 -14.13 14.00 8.73
N GLY A 208 -13.04 14.10 9.49
CA GLY A 208 -11.67 14.18 8.99
C GLY A 208 -11.35 13.01 8.07
N PHE A 209 -11.50 11.77 8.53
CA PHE A 209 -11.25 10.58 7.70
C PHE A 209 -12.11 10.52 6.44
N LEU A 210 -13.41 10.85 6.54
CA LEU A 210 -14.32 10.91 5.39
C LEU A 210 -13.77 11.86 4.32
N TRP A 211 -13.52 13.12 4.71
CA TRP A 211 -13.10 14.15 3.78
C TRP A 211 -11.68 13.92 3.26
N MET A 212 -10.77 13.44 4.09
CA MET A 212 -9.41 13.13 3.67
C MET A 212 -9.37 11.99 2.65
N ASN A 213 -10.22 10.96 2.79
CA ASN A 213 -10.35 9.91 1.77
C ASN A 213 -10.90 10.44 0.44
N VAL A 214 -11.87 11.36 0.51
CA VAL A 214 -12.45 12.01 -0.68
C VAL A 214 -11.41 12.92 -1.35
N PHE A 215 -10.72 13.76 -0.58
CA PHE A 215 -9.69 14.66 -1.08
C PHE A 215 -8.47 13.94 -1.62
N LEU A 216 -8.17 12.73 -1.15
CA LEU A 216 -7.13 11.89 -1.72
C LEU A 216 -7.43 11.60 -3.19
N VAL A 217 -8.67 11.25 -3.55
CA VAL A 217 -9.08 11.02 -4.95
C VAL A 217 -9.21 12.33 -5.73
N VAL A 218 -9.87 13.34 -5.15
CA VAL A 218 -10.10 14.64 -5.81
C VAL A 218 -8.79 15.34 -6.15
N SER A 219 -7.84 15.37 -5.22
CA SER A 219 -6.53 16.00 -5.43
C SER A 219 -5.69 15.20 -6.42
N SER A 220 -5.80 13.86 -6.41
CA SER A 220 -5.15 13.02 -7.42
C SER A 220 -5.71 13.29 -8.82
N PHE A 221 -7.04 13.45 -8.96
CA PHE A 221 -7.65 13.85 -10.22
C PHE A 221 -7.19 15.24 -10.66
N TYR A 222 -7.20 16.21 -9.76
CA TYR A 222 -6.74 17.57 -10.05
C TYR A 222 -5.30 17.58 -10.57
N LEU A 223 -4.36 16.97 -9.84
CA LEU A 223 -2.95 16.91 -10.25
C LEU A 223 -2.74 16.07 -11.52
N TYR A 224 -3.58 15.05 -11.77
CA TYR A 224 -3.61 14.35 -13.05
C TYR A 224 -3.97 15.28 -14.21
N VAL A 225 -5.01 16.10 -14.07
CA VAL A 225 -5.38 17.09 -15.10
C VAL A 225 -4.27 18.11 -15.34
N GLN A 226 -3.54 18.48 -14.29
CA GLN A 226 -2.40 19.40 -14.38
C GLN A 226 -1.10 18.74 -14.88
N SER A 227 -1.11 17.44 -15.20
CA SER A 227 0.07 16.65 -15.60
C SER A 227 1.14 16.43 -14.52
N TYR A 228 0.83 16.73 -13.25
CA TYR A 228 1.69 16.43 -12.09
C TYR A 228 1.48 14.98 -11.61
N TYR A 229 1.74 14.02 -12.51
CA TYR A 229 1.45 12.60 -12.31
C TYR A 229 2.16 12.00 -11.10
N PHE A 230 3.38 12.45 -10.82
CA PHE A 230 4.14 12.01 -9.65
C PHE A 230 3.36 12.28 -8.35
N PHE A 231 2.88 13.50 -8.14
CA PHE A 231 2.12 13.85 -6.94
C PHE A 231 0.76 13.15 -6.89
N ALA A 232 0.08 13.01 -8.02
CA ALA A 232 -1.19 12.30 -8.13
C ALA A 232 -1.08 10.84 -7.65
N ILE A 233 0.06 10.18 -7.86
CA ILE A 233 0.30 8.80 -7.40
C ILE A 233 0.91 8.76 -5.98
N LEU A 234 1.74 9.74 -5.62
CA LEU A 234 2.42 9.81 -4.32
C LEU A 234 1.42 9.86 -3.16
N MET A 235 0.42 10.74 -3.23
CA MET A 235 -0.54 10.93 -2.14
C MET A 235 -1.25 9.63 -1.72
N PRO A 236 -1.95 8.89 -2.61
CA PRO A 236 -2.61 7.64 -2.24
C PRO A 236 -1.64 6.60 -1.68
N ARG A 237 -0.46 6.49 -2.29
CA ARG A 237 0.53 5.47 -1.96
C ARG A 237 1.20 5.73 -0.63
N LEU A 238 1.66 6.95 -0.37
CA LEU A 238 2.29 7.29 0.90
C LEU A 238 1.35 7.02 2.07
N VAL A 239 0.09 7.46 1.98
CA VAL A 239 -0.89 7.21 3.04
C VAL A 239 -1.11 5.71 3.25
N HIS A 240 -1.24 4.95 2.16
CA HIS A 240 -1.42 3.49 2.21
C HIS A 240 -0.23 2.76 2.82
N ASP A 241 0.96 2.98 2.27
CA ASP A 241 2.20 2.34 2.68
C ASP A 241 2.55 2.68 4.13
N ALA A 242 2.49 3.97 4.50
CA ALA A 242 2.79 4.41 5.86
C ALA A 242 1.76 3.85 6.86
N THR A 243 0.48 3.78 6.48
CA THR A 243 -0.54 3.11 7.30
C THR A 243 -0.18 1.63 7.50
N ALA A 244 0.19 0.91 6.44
CA ALA A 244 0.57 -0.49 6.54
C ALA A 244 1.78 -0.68 7.47
N TYR A 245 2.82 0.14 7.32
CA TYR A 245 3.98 0.10 8.22
C TYR A 245 3.65 0.38 9.67
N ILE A 246 2.78 1.36 9.96
CA ILE A 246 2.34 1.63 11.34
C ILE A 246 1.69 0.38 11.94
N PHE A 247 0.84 -0.32 11.18
CA PHE A 247 0.23 -1.58 11.64
C PHE A 247 1.28 -2.67 11.85
N TYR A 248 2.18 -2.88 10.88
CA TYR A 248 3.18 -3.95 10.96
C TYR A 248 4.17 -3.75 12.11
N VAL A 249 4.65 -2.52 12.28
CA VAL A 249 5.59 -2.17 13.35
C VAL A 249 4.91 -2.25 14.70
N THR A 250 3.65 -1.79 14.83
CA THR A 250 2.89 -1.92 16.07
C THR A 250 2.66 -3.39 16.43
N HIS A 251 2.28 -4.20 15.44
CA HIS A 251 2.14 -5.65 15.59
C HIS A 251 3.43 -6.28 16.13
N ASP A 252 4.55 -6.07 15.45
CA ASP A 252 5.81 -6.70 15.78
C ASP A 252 6.38 -6.20 17.10
N TYR A 253 6.20 -4.91 17.42
CA TYR A 253 6.52 -4.37 18.74
C TYR A 253 5.73 -5.11 19.83
N ASN A 254 4.41 -5.19 19.70
CA ASN A 254 3.56 -5.83 20.70
C ASN A 254 3.83 -7.33 20.86
N LYS A 255 4.23 -8.01 19.78
CA LYS A 255 4.54 -9.43 19.80
C LYS A 255 5.94 -9.74 20.34
N HIS A 256 6.92 -8.87 20.12
CA HIS A 256 8.33 -9.17 20.31
C HIS A 256 9.05 -8.33 21.36
N ALA A 257 8.46 -7.25 21.86
CA ALA A 257 9.10 -6.35 22.84
C ALA A 257 9.49 -7.05 24.14
N THR A 258 8.61 -7.90 24.70
CA THR A 258 8.89 -8.62 25.95
C THR A 258 9.76 -9.86 25.72
N ALA A 259 9.47 -10.62 24.65
CA ALA A 259 10.17 -11.85 24.32
C ALA A 259 10.20 -12.06 22.80
N PRO A 260 11.36 -11.91 22.13
CA PRO A 260 11.49 -12.16 20.69
C PRO A 260 11.17 -13.61 20.32
N GLN A 261 10.06 -13.82 19.60
CA GLN A 261 9.52 -15.17 19.35
C GLN A 261 10.07 -15.83 18.08
N ASN A 262 10.55 -15.05 17.10
CA ASN A 262 11.09 -15.58 15.85
C ASN A 262 12.58 -15.27 15.67
N ALA A 263 13.22 -15.93 14.70
CA ALA A 263 14.66 -15.82 14.49
C ALA A 263 15.09 -14.39 14.12
N LEU A 264 14.31 -13.71 13.27
CA LEU A 264 14.57 -12.33 12.85
C LEU A 264 14.71 -11.40 14.07
N TYR A 265 13.71 -11.42 14.96
CA TYR A 265 13.70 -10.55 16.14
C TYR A 265 14.66 -11.01 17.24
N ARG A 266 15.00 -12.31 17.34
CA ARG A 266 16.08 -12.79 18.22
C ARG A 266 17.45 -12.27 17.79
N VAL A 267 17.72 -12.25 16.48
CA VAL A 267 18.95 -11.69 15.93
C VAL A 267 18.98 -10.18 16.15
N ALA A 268 17.88 -9.47 15.87
CA ALA A 268 17.77 -8.04 16.12
C ALA A 268 18.04 -7.68 17.59
N ALA A 269 17.47 -8.45 18.54
CA ALA A 269 17.72 -8.26 19.97
C ALA A 269 19.19 -8.47 20.35
N ARG A 270 19.87 -9.47 19.74
CA ARG A 270 21.32 -9.70 19.97
C ARG A 270 22.16 -8.49 19.57
N TYR A 271 21.80 -7.81 18.49
CA TYR A 271 22.48 -6.61 18.01
C TYR A 271 21.90 -5.30 18.55
N ARG A 272 20.96 -5.36 19.53
CA ARG A 272 20.30 -4.19 20.13
C ARG A 272 19.63 -3.27 19.10
N LEU A 273 19.13 -3.84 18.00
CA LEU A 273 18.40 -3.08 16.99
C LEU A 273 17.00 -2.73 17.51
N SER A 274 16.57 -1.49 17.24
CA SER A 274 15.22 -1.04 17.57
C SER A 274 14.18 -1.83 16.77
N LEU A 275 13.17 -2.40 17.43
CA LEU A 275 12.07 -3.13 16.79
C LEU A 275 11.33 -2.28 15.75
N PHE A 276 11.28 -0.97 15.96
CA PHE A 276 10.67 -0.01 15.03
C PHE A 276 11.41 0.06 13.68
N CYS A 277 12.69 -0.30 13.66
CA CYS A 277 13.55 -0.18 12.47
C CYS A 277 13.77 -1.51 11.77
N VAL A 278 13.64 -2.65 12.45
CA VAL A 278 13.96 -3.97 11.89
C VAL A 278 13.20 -4.23 10.59
N LEU A 279 11.86 -4.16 10.65
CA LEU A 279 11.04 -4.48 9.49
C LEU A 279 11.18 -3.44 8.37
N PRO A 280 11.08 -2.11 8.61
CA PRO A 280 11.26 -1.11 7.56
C PRO A 280 12.65 -1.14 6.89
N LEU A 281 13.73 -1.30 7.67
CA LEU A 281 15.08 -1.34 7.10
C LEU A 281 15.30 -2.61 6.28
N LEU A 282 14.85 -3.76 6.78
CA LEU A 282 15.00 -5.03 6.07
C LEU A 282 14.20 -5.04 4.78
N SER A 283 12.94 -4.63 4.81
CA SER A 283 12.07 -4.62 3.63
C SER A 283 12.52 -3.60 2.59
N PHE A 284 12.96 -2.41 3.01
CA PHE A 284 13.53 -1.40 2.12
C PHE A 284 14.84 -1.87 1.47
N SER A 285 15.76 -2.41 2.27
CA SER A 285 17.03 -2.94 1.76
C SER A 285 16.78 -4.04 0.74
N LEU A 286 15.89 -4.99 1.08
CA LEU A 286 15.52 -6.07 0.17
C LEU A 286 14.83 -5.55 -1.10
N ALA A 287 13.95 -4.55 -0.99
CA ALA A 287 13.33 -3.92 -2.15
C ALA A 287 14.37 -3.32 -3.09
N PHE A 288 15.31 -2.56 -2.54
CA PHE A 288 16.40 -1.96 -3.30
C PHE A 288 17.26 -3.02 -3.97
N PHE A 289 17.72 -4.03 -3.24
CA PHE A 289 18.56 -5.09 -3.81
C PHE A 289 17.85 -5.87 -4.92
N LEU A 290 16.59 -6.26 -4.70
CA LEU A 290 15.81 -7.00 -5.69
C LEU A 290 15.53 -6.16 -6.95
N GLN A 291 15.22 -4.88 -6.81
CA GLN A 291 14.94 -4.02 -7.96
C GLN A 291 16.20 -3.60 -8.72
N ALA A 292 17.28 -3.25 -8.02
CA ALA A 292 18.50 -2.76 -8.64
C ALA A 292 19.35 -3.89 -9.24
N TYR A 293 19.40 -5.07 -8.59
CA TYR A 293 20.33 -6.12 -8.96
C TYR A 293 19.68 -7.48 -9.23
N GLY A 294 18.42 -7.69 -8.81
CA GLY A 294 17.78 -9.00 -8.85
C GLY A 294 17.70 -9.60 -10.25
N ASP A 295 17.25 -8.82 -11.24
CA ASP A 295 17.14 -9.31 -12.62
C ASP A 295 18.50 -9.65 -13.23
N ALA A 296 19.52 -8.82 -12.99
CA ALA A 296 20.86 -9.07 -13.48
C ALA A 296 21.48 -10.32 -12.83
N ALA A 297 21.27 -10.51 -11.53
CA ALA A 297 21.74 -11.68 -10.81
C ALA A 297 21.09 -12.98 -11.33
N VAL A 298 19.77 -12.98 -11.55
CA VAL A 298 19.07 -14.14 -12.12
C VAL A 298 19.54 -14.42 -13.55
N SER A 299 19.63 -13.39 -14.39
CA SER A 299 20.09 -13.53 -15.77
C SER A 299 21.51 -14.09 -15.83
N TRP A 300 22.43 -13.56 -15.01
CA TRP A 300 23.80 -14.09 -14.90
C TRP A 300 23.80 -15.57 -14.50
N LEU A 301 23.03 -15.94 -13.46
CA LEU A 301 22.96 -17.32 -12.99
C LEU A 301 22.40 -18.27 -14.05
N THR A 302 21.32 -17.89 -14.74
CA THR A 302 20.67 -18.76 -15.74
C THR A 302 21.52 -18.94 -16.99
N VAL A 303 22.29 -17.91 -17.37
CA VAL A 303 23.28 -18.02 -18.46
C VAL A 303 24.39 -18.98 -18.06
N GLN A 304 24.95 -18.86 -16.84
CA GLN A 304 26.04 -19.72 -16.39
C GLN A 304 25.63 -21.19 -16.22
N LEU A 305 24.43 -21.45 -15.70
CA LEU A 305 23.99 -22.81 -15.39
C LEU A 305 23.29 -23.50 -16.56
N PHE A 306 22.54 -22.76 -17.38
CA PHE A 306 21.65 -23.33 -18.40
C PHE A 306 21.89 -22.77 -19.81
N GLY A 307 22.77 -21.77 -19.98
CA GLY A 307 22.97 -21.10 -21.27
C GLY A 307 21.77 -20.27 -21.74
N VAL A 308 20.82 -19.95 -20.85
CA VAL A 308 19.59 -19.22 -21.19
C VAL A 308 19.53 -17.89 -20.44
N GLU A 309 19.22 -16.82 -21.18
CA GLU A 309 19.00 -15.50 -20.59
C GLU A 309 17.53 -15.33 -20.17
N ILE A 310 17.28 -15.15 -18.88
CA ILE A 310 15.93 -14.81 -18.37
C ILE A 310 15.91 -13.35 -17.91
N ARG A 311 15.12 -12.52 -18.60
CA ARG A 311 14.96 -11.10 -18.29
C ARG A 311 13.75 -10.86 -17.39
N LYS A 312 13.84 -9.88 -16.48
CA LYS A 312 12.75 -9.41 -15.61
C LYS A 312 12.15 -10.48 -14.68
N ALA A 313 12.91 -11.54 -14.38
CA ALA A 313 12.45 -12.62 -13.52
C ALA A 313 12.12 -12.15 -12.09
N VAL A 314 12.89 -11.19 -11.56
CA VAL A 314 12.69 -10.65 -10.22
C VAL A 314 11.66 -9.54 -10.25
N THR A 315 11.85 -8.53 -11.12
CA THR A 315 10.99 -7.35 -11.12
C THR A 315 9.56 -7.63 -11.54
N LEU A 316 9.36 -8.44 -12.58
CA LEU A 316 8.02 -8.82 -13.04
C LEU A 316 7.51 -10.10 -12.38
N GLY A 317 8.39 -11.11 -12.23
CA GLY A 317 8.03 -12.41 -11.67
C GLY A 317 7.87 -12.37 -10.16
N ILE A 318 8.98 -12.35 -9.42
CA ILE A 318 8.99 -12.45 -7.95
C ILE A 318 8.22 -11.29 -7.30
N LEU A 319 8.55 -10.05 -7.64
CA LEU A 319 7.91 -8.89 -7.03
C LEU A 319 6.43 -8.77 -7.43
N GLY A 320 6.09 -9.12 -8.68
CA GLY A 320 4.70 -9.19 -9.13
C GLY A 320 3.89 -10.24 -8.37
N TYR A 321 4.45 -11.44 -8.17
CA TYR A 321 3.85 -12.48 -7.34
C TYR A 321 3.65 -12.02 -5.90
N LEU A 322 4.68 -11.44 -5.28
CA LEU A 322 4.61 -10.96 -3.91
C LEU A 322 3.58 -9.83 -3.76
N ALA A 323 3.46 -8.94 -4.74
CA ALA A 323 2.43 -7.89 -4.76
C ALA A 323 1.01 -8.49 -4.75
N LEU A 324 0.76 -9.48 -5.61
CA LEU A 324 -0.56 -10.12 -5.69
C LEU A 324 -0.90 -10.92 -4.43
N ILE A 325 0.07 -11.65 -3.88
CA ILE A 325 -0.09 -12.31 -2.58
C ILE A 325 -0.34 -11.31 -1.48
N HIS A 326 0.40 -10.21 -1.43
CA HIS A 326 0.21 -9.15 -0.45
C HIS A 326 -1.23 -8.63 -0.51
N TYR A 327 -1.72 -8.26 -1.69
CA TYR A 327 -3.09 -7.75 -1.84
C TYR A 327 -4.17 -8.72 -1.35
N TYR A 328 -3.95 -10.03 -1.56
CA TYR A 328 -4.86 -11.07 -1.08
C TYR A 328 -4.75 -11.29 0.44
N THR A 329 -3.52 -11.43 0.95
CA THR A 329 -3.25 -11.75 2.35
C THR A 329 -3.66 -10.61 3.27
N GLU A 330 -3.47 -9.35 2.88
CA GLU A 330 -3.97 -8.19 3.61
C GLU A 330 -5.49 -8.20 3.82
N ALA A 331 -6.24 -8.72 2.83
CA ALA A 331 -7.69 -8.79 2.92
C ALA A 331 -8.18 -9.81 3.97
N ILE A 332 -7.31 -10.70 4.45
CA ILE A 332 -7.66 -11.75 5.43
C ILE A 332 -6.88 -11.61 6.75
N THR A 333 -5.65 -11.10 6.72
CA THR A 333 -4.77 -11.00 7.89
C THR A 333 -5.24 -9.95 8.87
N TRP A 334 -5.85 -8.85 8.44
CA TRP A 334 -6.30 -7.80 9.36
C TRP A 334 -7.75 -7.93 9.86
N LYS A 335 -8.45 -9.02 9.49
CA LYS A 335 -9.82 -9.28 9.93
C LYS A 335 -9.88 -9.60 11.43
N ILE A 336 -11.03 -9.32 12.06
CA ILE A 336 -11.31 -9.69 13.45
C ILE A 336 -11.19 -11.22 13.58
N GLY A 337 -10.51 -11.68 14.63
CA GLY A 337 -10.26 -13.10 14.91
C GLY A 337 -9.02 -13.69 14.24
N SER A 338 -8.31 -12.92 13.40
CA SER A 338 -7.05 -13.38 12.82
C SER A 338 -5.89 -13.39 13.83
N PRO A 339 -4.85 -14.22 13.62
CA PRO A 339 -3.63 -14.20 14.44
C PRO A 339 -2.89 -12.86 14.47
N TYR A 340 -2.98 -12.06 13.40
CA TYR A 340 -2.31 -10.75 13.33
C TYR A 340 -3.06 -9.72 14.18
N ARG A 341 -4.38 -9.74 14.14
CA ARG A 341 -5.21 -8.71 14.75
C ARG A 341 -5.09 -8.69 16.28
N GLN A 342 -4.67 -9.79 16.88
CA GLN A 342 -4.47 -9.96 18.33
C GLN A 342 -3.48 -8.95 18.92
N PHE A 343 -2.51 -8.50 18.13
CA PHE A 343 -1.44 -7.60 18.56
C PHE A 343 -1.71 -6.14 18.18
N ILE A 344 -2.91 -5.78 17.73
CA ILE A 344 -3.24 -4.41 17.35
C ILE A 344 -4.36 -3.87 18.24
N ALA A 345 -4.02 -2.86 19.04
CA ALA A 345 -4.97 -1.98 19.71
C ALA A 345 -5.12 -0.66 18.95
N PHE A 346 -6.27 0.02 19.11
CA PHE A 346 -6.50 1.37 18.57
C PHE A 346 -6.64 2.38 19.70
N SER A 347 -6.13 3.59 19.46
CA SER A 347 -6.31 4.75 20.32
C SER A 347 -6.80 5.96 19.51
N LYS A 348 -7.38 6.93 20.21
CA LYS A 348 -7.95 8.14 19.61
C LYS A 348 -6.93 9.19 19.21
#